data_AF-A0AAU3BSE5-F1
#
_entry.id   AF-A0AAU3BSE5-F1
#
_cell.length_a   1.000
_cell.length_b   1.000
_cell.length_c   1.000
_cell.angle_alpha   90.00
_cell.angle_beta   90.00
_cell.angle_gamma   90.00
#
_symmetry.space_group_name_H-M   'P 1'
#
loop_
_entity.id
_entity.type
_entity.pdbx_description
1 polymer ?
#
loop_
_entity_poly.entity_id
_entity_poly.type
_entity_poly.pdbx_seq_one_letter_code
_entity_poly.pdbx_strand_id
1 'polypeptide(L)'
;MSRRVPTAALATVFLAGLALPATPARADTPQPSIGVGTTRLTPGRPVTVTGTDWPSGATVQAEVCGARALRGSADCDTLRVAVALVAADGTFRVALVAGAPPSRCPCVIRVTARPGASGAQVDVDLEGQREAALPSLAPAPRVDVVRAHISGSPGLAELFGASPHRTLTVTVRNPGTTALGRAPLIVAWGTGGTADIPVSAPLTTDLPAGATRTYRVRVTLPVAAFGRYSVGGTYGPTKFSSATDVYPWGLITAAGLSALLLVYAIGVAGRRRFRERPAEAAVPPDAVGTANAVELAGLRAFLARAGNGDDRTIALHTLLRHASGKPELTDRQGLDDLVRLLAPPLPSRPRDTTSAESDEPRNARSQEVR
;
A
#
# COMPACT_ATOMS: atom_id res chain seq x y z
N MET A 1 66.12 -25.71 21.36
CA MET A 1 65.57 -24.41 21.78
C MET A 1 64.06 -24.50 21.78
N SER A 2 63.46 -24.79 22.94
CA SER A 2 62.02 -24.93 23.12
C SER A 2 61.49 -23.70 23.86
N ARG A 3 60.45 -23.03 23.34
CA ARG A 3 59.73 -22.00 24.09
C ARG A 3 58.42 -22.58 24.61
N ARG A 4 58.34 -22.66 25.93
CA ARG A 4 57.11 -22.86 26.71
C ARG A 4 56.40 -21.52 26.88
N VAL A 5 55.07 -21.47 26.76
CA VAL A 5 54.19 -20.43 27.33
C VAL A 5 52.84 -21.09 27.70
N PRO A 6 52.17 -20.69 28.80
CA PRO A 6 51.48 -21.60 29.70
C PRO A 6 49.94 -21.61 29.58
N THR A 7 49.36 -22.66 30.14
CA THR A 7 47.96 -22.78 30.58
C THR A 7 47.60 -21.69 31.58
N ALA A 8 46.57 -20.89 31.27
CA ALA A 8 45.84 -20.07 32.24
C ALA A 8 44.33 -20.22 31.96
N ALA A 9 43.63 -20.65 33.01
CA ALA A 9 42.20 -20.88 33.06
C ALA A 9 41.40 -19.57 32.95
N LEU A 10 40.32 -19.60 32.18
CA LEU A 10 39.25 -18.60 32.22
C LEU A 10 37.92 -19.33 32.02
N ALA A 11 37.43 -19.90 33.13
CA ALA A 11 36.04 -20.30 33.28
C ALA A 11 35.26 -19.06 33.75
N THR A 12 34.66 -18.35 32.81
CA THR A 12 33.84 -17.16 33.10
C THR A 12 32.38 -17.46 32.80
N VAL A 13 31.67 -17.85 33.86
CA VAL A 13 30.26 -17.57 34.20
C VAL A 13 29.29 -17.37 33.02
N PHE A 14 28.64 -18.47 32.65
CA PHE A 14 27.46 -18.54 31.79
C PHE A 14 26.20 -18.32 32.65
N LEU A 15 25.80 -17.07 32.88
CA LEU A 15 24.57 -16.76 33.64
C LEU A 15 24.02 -15.37 33.29
N ALA A 16 23.67 -15.18 32.02
CA ALA A 16 22.97 -13.99 31.54
C ALA A 16 21.62 -14.39 30.92
N GLY A 17 20.55 -14.12 31.67
CA GLY A 17 19.27 -13.65 31.10
C GLY A 17 18.36 -14.66 30.42
N LEU A 18 17.85 -15.67 31.15
CA LEU A 18 16.56 -16.29 30.84
C LEU A 18 15.44 -15.29 31.17
N ALA A 19 15.27 -14.26 30.33
CA ALA A 19 14.06 -13.46 30.32
C ALA A 19 12.99 -14.26 29.57
N LEU A 20 12.14 -14.95 30.32
CA LEU A 20 10.90 -15.48 29.77
C LEU A 20 10.11 -14.29 29.20
N PRO A 21 9.61 -14.35 27.95
CA PRO A 21 8.67 -13.35 27.48
C PRO A 21 7.44 -13.44 28.38
N ALA A 22 7.20 -12.38 29.16
CA ALA A 22 5.95 -12.19 29.84
C ALA A 22 4.85 -12.23 28.77
N THR A 23 4.10 -13.33 28.72
CA THR A 23 2.86 -13.39 27.97
C THR A 23 2.01 -12.21 28.44
N PRO A 24 1.64 -11.25 27.57
CA PRO A 24 0.77 -10.17 27.99
C PRO A 24 -0.50 -10.82 28.56
N ALA A 25 -0.76 -10.55 29.84
CA ALA A 25 -2.05 -10.84 30.42
C ALA A 25 -3.10 -10.23 29.48
N ARG A 26 -4.05 -11.04 29.01
CA ARG A 26 -5.23 -10.53 28.33
C ARG A 26 -5.86 -9.53 29.29
N ALA A 27 -5.75 -8.24 28.98
CA ALA A 27 -6.64 -7.27 29.57
C ALA A 27 -8.06 -7.75 29.22
N ASP A 28 -8.89 -7.99 30.24
CA ASP A 28 -10.33 -8.16 30.08
C ASP A 28 -10.82 -6.97 29.28
N THR A 29 -10.97 -7.18 27.98
CA THR A 29 -11.45 -6.14 27.09
C THR A 29 -12.93 -6.03 27.42
N PRO A 30 -13.43 -4.85 27.83
CA PRO A 30 -14.84 -4.69 28.18
C PRO A 30 -15.72 -5.29 27.09
N GLN A 31 -16.55 -6.26 27.46
CA GLN A 31 -17.41 -6.95 26.50
C GLN A 31 -18.63 -6.07 26.21
N PRO A 32 -19.05 -5.91 24.94
CA PRO A 32 -20.20 -5.08 24.59
C PRO A 32 -21.44 -5.52 25.35
N SER A 33 -22.12 -4.56 25.96
CA SER A 33 -23.34 -4.78 26.74
C SER A 33 -24.51 -4.01 26.14
N ILE A 34 -25.74 -4.46 26.43
CA ILE A 34 -26.96 -3.76 26.03
C ILE A 34 -27.93 -3.63 27.20
N GLY A 35 -28.61 -2.50 27.24
CA GLY A 35 -29.73 -2.21 28.13
C GLY A 35 -30.96 -1.83 27.33
N VAL A 36 -32.14 -2.10 27.90
CA VAL A 36 -33.44 -1.77 27.29
C VAL A 36 -34.27 -0.99 28.29
N GLY A 37 -35.02 0.00 27.79
CA GLY A 37 -35.89 0.81 28.65
C GLY A 37 -37.03 0.01 29.31
N THR A 38 -37.43 -1.10 28.69
CA THR A 38 -38.39 -2.07 29.23
C THR A 38 -38.09 -3.45 28.64
N THR A 39 -38.32 -4.50 29.42
CA THR A 39 -38.25 -5.90 28.96
C THR A 39 -39.59 -6.42 28.45
N ARG A 40 -40.70 -5.71 28.69
CA ARG A 40 -42.01 -6.01 28.09
C ARG A 40 -42.20 -5.15 26.85
N LEU A 41 -42.44 -5.81 25.72
CA LEU A 41 -42.58 -5.22 24.40
C LEU A 41 -44.01 -5.36 23.91
N THR A 42 -44.58 -4.24 23.47
CA THR A 42 -45.87 -4.20 22.77
C THR A 42 -45.59 -4.02 21.26
N PRO A 43 -46.08 -4.92 20.39
CA PRO A 43 -45.92 -4.75 18.94
C PRO A 43 -46.36 -3.37 18.44
N GLY A 44 -45.54 -2.75 17.58
CA GLY A 44 -45.75 -1.42 17.04
C GLY A 44 -45.35 -0.26 17.95
N ARG A 45 -44.94 -0.52 19.21
CA ARG A 45 -44.43 0.52 20.11
C ARG A 45 -42.90 0.59 20.08
N PRO A 46 -42.32 1.80 20.19
CA PRO A 46 -40.88 1.96 20.28
C PRO A 46 -40.37 1.56 21.68
N VAL A 47 -39.22 0.91 21.73
CA VAL A 47 -38.42 0.65 22.92
C VAL A 47 -37.03 1.26 22.73
N THR A 48 -36.52 1.93 23.77
CA THR A 48 -35.16 2.47 23.76
C THR A 48 -34.17 1.35 24.06
N VAL A 49 -33.20 1.16 23.17
CA VAL A 49 -32.07 0.25 23.34
C VAL A 49 -30.82 1.10 23.49
N THR A 50 -30.03 0.81 24.52
CA THR A 50 -28.73 1.45 24.79
C THR A 50 -27.63 0.41 24.81
N GLY A 51 -26.41 0.78 24.45
CA GLY A 51 -25.25 -0.09 24.64
C GLY A 51 -24.03 0.64 25.14
N THR A 52 -23.13 -0.11 25.80
CA THR A 52 -21.82 0.34 26.27
C THR A 52 -20.74 -0.64 25.81
N ASP A 53 -19.49 -0.18 25.77
CA ASP A 53 -18.32 -1.01 25.44
C ASP A 53 -18.36 -1.58 24.01
N TRP A 54 -18.99 -0.84 23.09
CA TRP A 54 -19.04 -1.18 21.68
C TRP A 54 -17.84 -0.58 20.92
N PRO A 55 -17.40 -1.20 19.82
CA PRO A 55 -16.34 -0.63 18.99
C PRO A 55 -16.73 0.77 18.47
N SER A 56 -15.93 1.78 18.79
CA SER A 56 -16.20 3.17 18.41
C SER A 56 -16.25 3.34 16.90
N GLY A 57 -17.20 4.15 16.42
CA GLY A 57 -17.43 4.36 14.99
C GLY A 57 -18.07 3.18 14.24
N ALA A 58 -18.37 2.06 14.92
CA ALA A 58 -19.11 0.96 14.29
C ALA A 58 -20.58 1.32 14.09
N THR A 59 -21.20 0.70 13.08
CA THR A 59 -22.66 0.76 12.89
C THR A 59 -23.31 -0.44 13.55
N VAL A 60 -24.24 -0.23 14.48
CA VAL A 60 -24.99 -1.30 15.14
C VAL A 60 -26.39 -1.43 14.56
N GLN A 61 -26.88 -2.67 14.51
CA GLN A 61 -28.23 -3.04 14.14
C GLN A 61 -28.90 -3.73 15.34
N ALA A 62 -30.03 -3.19 15.78
CA ALA A 62 -30.89 -3.74 16.81
C ALA A 62 -32.18 -4.30 16.19
N GLU A 63 -32.61 -5.48 16.63
CA GLU A 63 -33.80 -6.17 16.13
C GLU A 63 -34.38 -7.12 17.18
N VAL A 64 -35.68 -7.42 17.06
CA VAL A 64 -36.37 -8.41 17.91
C VAL A 64 -36.28 -9.77 17.24
N CYS A 65 -35.87 -10.80 17.99
CA CYS A 65 -35.75 -12.17 17.50
C CYS A 65 -36.55 -13.15 18.37
N GLY A 66 -37.13 -14.16 17.73
CA GLY A 66 -37.68 -15.33 18.41
C GLY A 66 -36.62 -16.41 18.60
N ALA A 67 -37.00 -17.50 19.28
CA ALA A 67 -36.14 -18.64 19.57
C ALA A 67 -34.72 -18.26 20.01
N ARG A 68 -34.57 -17.20 20.83
CA ARG A 68 -33.27 -16.63 21.24
C ARG A 68 -32.26 -16.40 20.09
N ALA A 69 -32.76 -16.05 18.90
CA ALA A 69 -31.96 -15.79 17.73
C ALA A 69 -31.03 -16.95 17.30
N LEU A 70 -31.42 -18.20 17.62
CA LEU A 70 -30.59 -19.40 17.44
C LEU A 70 -30.14 -19.66 15.99
N ARG A 71 -30.97 -19.33 15.00
CA ARG A 71 -30.65 -19.43 13.56
C ARG A 71 -30.19 -18.10 12.97
N GLY A 72 -29.68 -17.19 13.80
CA GLY A 72 -29.21 -15.88 13.36
C GLY A 72 -30.37 -15.00 12.89
N SER A 73 -30.19 -14.28 11.78
CA SER A 73 -31.20 -13.34 11.27
C SER A 73 -32.50 -14.02 10.82
N ALA A 74 -32.48 -15.32 10.54
CA ALA A 74 -33.67 -16.08 10.15
C ALA A 74 -34.75 -16.13 11.26
N ASP A 75 -34.37 -15.86 12.51
CA ASP A 75 -35.29 -15.81 13.64
C ASP A 75 -35.70 -14.36 14.02
N CYS A 76 -35.22 -13.35 13.29
CA CYS A 76 -35.38 -11.94 13.66
C CYS A 76 -36.36 -11.19 12.74
N ASP A 77 -37.05 -10.19 13.29
CA ASP A 77 -37.83 -9.24 12.49
C ASP A 77 -36.87 -8.30 11.75
N THR A 78 -36.50 -8.68 10.53
CA THR A 78 -35.63 -7.89 9.67
C THR A 78 -36.35 -6.72 8.99
N LEU A 79 -37.68 -6.59 9.14
CA LEU A 79 -38.44 -5.48 8.55
C LEU A 79 -38.45 -4.24 9.46
N ARG A 80 -38.30 -4.43 10.78
CA ARG A 80 -38.31 -3.36 11.78
C ARG A 80 -36.97 -3.21 12.50
N VAL A 81 -35.90 -3.26 11.72
CA VAL A 81 -34.55 -3.06 12.21
C VAL A 81 -34.33 -1.59 12.58
N ALA A 82 -33.68 -1.36 13.72
CA ALA A 82 -33.18 -0.04 14.10
C ALA A 82 -31.66 0.01 13.99
N VAL A 83 -31.12 1.09 13.41
CA VAL A 83 -29.68 1.24 13.16
C VAL A 83 -29.17 2.49 13.87
N ALA A 84 -27.99 2.40 14.49
CA ALA A 84 -27.31 3.54 15.10
C ALA A 84 -25.80 3.47 14.88
N LEU A 85 -25.14 4.63 14.97
CA LEU A 85 -23.68 4.72 15.00
C LEU A 85 -23.21 4.71 16.46
N VAL A 86 -22.15 3.96 16.75
CA VAL A 86 -21.51 3.94 18.06
C VAL A 86 -20.64 5.19 18.20
N ALA A 87 -20.87 5.94 19.26
CA ALA A 87 -20.11 7.13 19.59
C ALA A 87 -18.63 6.81 19.91
N ALA A 88 -17.80 7.85 19.95
CA ALA A 88 -16.37 7.70 20.21
C ALA A 88 -16.06 7.08 21.59
N ASP A 89 -16.98 7.21 22.54
CA ASP A 89 -16.92 6.64 23.89
C ASP A 89 -17.43 5.18 23.97
N GLY A 90 -17.79 4.57 22.83
CA GLY A 90 -18.28 3.19 22.78
C GLY A 90 -19.76 3.04 23.18
N THR A 91 -20.51 4.13 23.29
CA THR A 91 -21.94 4.10 23.62
C THR A 91 -22.83 4.29 22.40
N PHE A 92 -24.08 3.80 22.48
CA PHE A 92 -25.12 4.16 21.53
C PHE A 92 -26.50 4.17 22.20
N ARG A 93 -27.45 4.84 21.54
CA ARG A 93 -28.87 4.79 21.88
C ARG A 93 -29.70 4.76 20.60
N VAL A 94 -30.68 3.88 20.53
CA VAL A 94 -31.57 3.74 19.37
C VAL A 94 -32.99 3.39 19.82
N ALA A 95 -33.99 3.91 19.11
CA ALA A 95 -35.38 3.52 19.30
C ALA A 95 -35.73 2.38 18.33
N LEU A 96 -36.09 1.22 18.87
CA LEU A 96 -36.48 0.03 18.12
C LEU A 96 -37.99 -0.13 18.17
N VAL A 97 -38.66 -0.25 17.03
CA VAL A 97 -40.10 -0.57 17.00
C VAL A 97 -40.26 -2.07 17.14
N ALA A 98 -40.89 -2.53 18.22
CA ALA A 98 -41.10 -3.95 18.44
C ALA A 98 -42.03 -4.53 17.36
N GLY A 99 -41.59 -5.59 16.70
CA GLY A 99 -42.40 -6.36 15.76
C GLY A 99 -42.43 -7.83 16.11
N ALA A 100 -43.29 -8.59 15.41
CA ALA A 100 -43.38 -10.03 15.60
C ALA A 100 -42.28 -10.74 14.80
N PRO A 101 -41.33 -11.44 15.46
CA PRO A 101 -40.33 -12.22 14.76
C PRO A 101 -40.96 -13.44 14.04
N PRO A 102 -40.30 -13.98 13.00
CA PRO A 102 -40.79 -15.15 12.26
C PRO A 102 -40.80 -16.43 13.13
N SER A 103 -39.91 -16.52 14.11
CA SER A 103 -39.83 -17.62 15.07
C SER A 103 -40.60 -17.30 16.35
N ARG A 104 -41.18 -18.32 17.00
CA ARG A 104 -41.89 -18.15 18.28
C ARG A 104 -40.91 -17.80 19.42
N CYS A 105 -41.38 -17.10 20.46
CA CYS A 105 -40.59 -16.80 21.65
C CYS A 105 -40.18 -18.10 22.40
N PRO A 106 -39.12 -18.11 23.23
CA PRO A 106 -38.52 -17.00 23.97
C PRO A 106 -37.85 -15.96 23.06
N CYS A 107 -38.16 -14.69 23.34
CA CYS A 107 -37.77 -13.56 22.50
C CYS A 107 -36.57 -12.80 23.10
N VAL A 108 -35.74 -12.24 22.22
CA VAL A 108 -34.58 -11.42 22.58
C VAL A 108 -34.55 -10.16 21.74
N ILE A 109 -34.02 -9.07 22.29
CA ILE A 109 -33.47 -8.00 21.47
C ILE A 109 -32.01 -8.33 21.21
N ARG A 110 -31.63 -8.49 19.94
CA ARG A 110 -30.25 -8.73 19.51
C ARG A 110 -29.69 -7.45 18.92
N VAL A 111 -28.46 -7.11 19.33
CA VAL A 111 -27.68 -6.04 18.71
C VAL A 111 -26.40 -6.64 18.11
N THR A 112 -26.06 -6.25 16.88
CA THR A 112 -24.83 -6.66 16.19
C THR A 112 -24.12 -5.47 15.57
N ALA A 113 -22.79 -5.42 15.64
CA ALA A 113 -21.97 -4.38 15.02
C ALA A 113 -21.49 -4.77 13.62
N ARG A 114 -21.33 -3.78 12.74
CA ARG A 114 -20.65 -3.86 11.45
C ARG A 114 -19.65 -2.71 11.27
N PRO A 115 -18.43 -2.99 10.76
CA PRO A 115 -17.83 -4.30 10.51
C PRO A 115 -17.41 -4.98 11.82
N GLY A 116 -17.50 -6.32 11.91
CA GLY A 116 -17.04 -7.08 13.09
C GLY A 116 -17.98 -8.20 13.51
N ALA A 117 -17.63 -8.87 14.62
CA ALA A 117 -18.39 -9.96 15.23
C ALA A 117 -18.94 -9.61 16.63
N SER A 118 -18.86 -8.34 17.04
CA SER A 118 -19.39 -7.88 18.33
C SER A 118 -20.92 -7.94 18.32
N GLY A 119 -21.48 -8.57 19.34
CA GLY A 119 -22.91 -8.72 19.49
C GLY A 119 -23.29 -8.95 20.94
N ALA A 120 -24.48 -8.51 21.30
CA ALA A 120 -25.07 -8.73 22.61
C ALA A 120 -26.58 -8.94 22.45
N GLN A 121 -27.19 -9.58 23.44
CA GLN A 121 -28.63 -9.85 23.45
C GLN A 121 -29.19 -9.77 24.87
N VAL A 122 -30.47 -9.44 24.95
CA VAL A 122 -31.22 -9.37 26.21
C VAL A 122 -32.59 -10.02 26.01
N ASP A 123 -32.98 -10.88 26.95
CA ASP A 123 -34.28 -11.55 26.96
C ASP A 123 -35.40 -10.51 27.15
N VAL A 124 -36.48 -10.65 26.38
CA VAL A 124 -37.66 -9.78 26.40
C VAL A 124 -38.95 -10.59 26.28
N ASP A 125 -40.01 -10.07 26.89
CA ASP A 125 -41.37 -10.61 26.78
C ASP A 125 -42.14 -9.81 25.72
N LEU A 126 -42.64 -10.48 24.70
CA LEU A 126 -43.37 -9.86 23.59
C LEU A 126 -44.85 -10.21 23.72
N GLU A 127 -45.68 -9.18 23.92
CA GLU A 127 -47.12 -9.34 24.13
C GLU A 127 -47.78 -10.09 22.97
N GLY A 128 -48.65 -11.04 23.31
CA GLY A 128 -49.41 -11.83 22.35
C GLY A 128 -48.67 -13.04 21.77
N GLN A 129 -47.43 -13.30 22.16
CA GLN A 129 -46.70 -14.51 21.78
C GLN A 129 -46.76 -15.57 22.88
N ARG A 130 -46.95 -16.84 22.50
CA ARG A 130 -46.78 -17.96 23.43
C ARG A 130 -45.34 -18.44 23.38
N GLU A 131 -44.77 -18.63 24.55
CA GLU A 131 -43.46 -19.25 24.70
C GLU A 131 -43.53 -20.69 24.18
N ALA A 132 -42.59 -21.03 23.29
CA ALA A 132 -42.40 -22.36 22.76
C ALA A 132 -41.09 -22.92 23.29
N ALA A 133 -41.04 -24.23 23.52
CA ALA A 133 -39.79 -24.90 23.83
C ALA A 133 -38.77 -24.60 22.73
N LEU A 134 -37.56 -24.22 23.14
CA LEU A 134 -36.47 -23.98 22.21
C LEU A 134 -36.17 -25.28 21.46
N PRO A 135 -36.03 -25.24 20.12
CA PRO A 135 -35.58 -26.41 19.39
C PRO A 135 -34.18 -26.78 19.89
N SER A 136 -33.95 -28.07 20.15
CA SER A 136 -32.60 -28.54 20.43
C SER A 136 -31.73 -28.26 19.22
N LEU A 137 -30.69 -27.43 19.36
CA LEU A 137 -29.71 -27.32 18.30
C LEU A 137 -29.00 -28.66 18.21
N ALA A 138 -29.20 -29.35 17.09
CA ALA A 138 -28.28 -30.41 16.72
C ALA A 138 -26.88 -29.80 16.70
N PRO A 139 -25.86 -30.48 17.28
CA PRO A 139 -24.49 -30.01 17.19
C PRO A 139 -24.17 -29.71 15.73
N ALA A 140 -23.53 -28.55 15.49
CA ALA A 140 -23.14 -28.18 14.14
C ALA A 140 -22.32 -29.34 13.53
N PRO A 141 -22.69 -29.81 12.33
CA PRO A 141 -21.97 -30.91 11.70
C PRO A 141 -20.49 -30.56 11.59
N ARG A 142 -19.63 -31.42 12.15
CA ARG A 142 -18.18 -31.23 12.08
C ARG A 142 -17.69 -31.68 10.71
N VAL A 143 -16.82 -30.86 10.12
CA VAL A 143 -16.20 -31.14 8.82
C VAL A 143 -14.72 -30.86 8.93
N ASP A 144 -13.91 -31.81 8.52
CA ASP A 144 -12.45 -31.69 8.56
C ASP A 144 -11.90 -31.43 7.17
N VAL A 145 -11.09 -30.39 7.02
CA VAL A 145 -10.29 -30.18 5.81
C VAL A 145 -8.99 -30.94 5.99
N VAL A 146 -8.91 -32.12 5.37
CA VAL A 146 -7.74 -33.02 5.48
C VAL A 146 -6.53 -32.43 4.77
N ARG A 147 -6.76 -31.77 3.62
CA ARG A 147 -5.69 -31.20 2.80
C ARG A 147 -6.23 -30.07 1.93
N ALA A 148 -5.54 -28.94 1.92
CA ALA A 148 -5.74 -27.89 0.93
C ALA A 148 -4.37 -27.55 0.31
N HIS A 149 -4.27 -27.64 -1.00
CA HIS A 149 -3.03 -27.33 -1.72
C HIS A 149 -3.33 -26.75 -3.09
N ILE A 150 -2.51 -25.80 -3.50
CA ILE A 150 -2.58 -25.16 -4.80
C ILE A 150 -1.48 -25.70 -5.73
N SER A 151 -1.90 -26.18 -6.88
CA SER A 151 -1.03 -26.80 -7.89
C SER A 151 -1.14 -26.06 -9.22
N GLY A 152 -0.09 -26.14 -10.04
CA GLY A 152 -0.06 -25.53 -11.37
C GLY A 152 1.35 -25.07 -11.71
N SER A 153 1.82 -25.46 -12.89
CA SER A 153 3.13 -25.04 -13.39
C SER A 153 3.03 -23.69 -14.10
N PRO A 154 4.08 -22.86 -14.01
CA PRO A 154 4.11 -21.60 -14.74
C PRO A 154 4.14 -21.84 -16.24
N GLY A 155 3.21 -21.22 -16.97
CA GLY A 155 3.23 -21.19 -18.44
C GLY A 155 4.23 -20.18 -18.99
N LEU A 156 4.68 -20.35 -20.24
CA LEU A 156 5.61 -19.41 -20.89
C LEU A 156 5.06 -17.98 -20.91
N ALA A 157 3.77 -17.80 -21.19
CA ALA A 157 3.14 -16.49 -21.20
C ALA A 157 3.09 -15.85 -19.80
N GLU A 158 2.99 -16.66 -18.73
CA GLU A 158 3.00 -16.17 -17.35
C GLU A 158 4.35 -15.56 -16.97
N LEU A 159 5.45 -16.11 -17.52
CA LEU A 159 6.78 -15.53 -17.35
C LEU A 159 6.86 -14.09 -17.88
N PHE A 160 6.00 -13.73 -18.85
CA PHE A 160 5.90 -12.39 -19.43
C PHE A 160 4.69 -11.59 -18.90
N GLY A 161 4.07 -12.03 -17.81
CA GLY A 161 2.99 -11.29 -17.15
C GLY A 161 1.57 -11.61 -17.62
N ALA A 162 1.34 -12.69 -18.38
CA ALA A 162 -0.02 -13.18 -18.62
C ALA A 162 -0.66 -13.72 -17.32
N SER A 163 -1.99 -13.83 -17.30
CA SER A 163 -2.75 -14.35 -16.16
C SER A 163 -2.33 -15.77 -15.77
N PRO A 164 -1.88 -15.99 -14.52
CA PRO A 164 -1.58 -17.33 -14.05
C PRO A 164 -2.83 -18.16 -13.80
N HIS A 165 -2.79 -19.42 -14.22
CA HIS A 165 -3.85 -20.38 -13.92
C HIS A 165 -3.36 -21.41 -12.92
N ARG A 166 -4.06 -21.54 -11.79
CA ARG A 166 -3.75 -22.50 -10.74
C ARG A 166 -4.97 -23.36 -10.42
N THR A 167 -4.73 -24.55 -9.91
CA THR A 167 -5.77 -25.49 -9.49
C THR A 167 -5.64 -25.73 -8.00
N LEU A 168 -6.62 -25.25 -7.24
CA LEU A 168 -6.77 -25.53 -5.82
C LEU A 168 -7.43 -26.90 -5.66
N THR A 169 -6.76 -27.80 -4.94
CA THR A 169 -7.29 -29.11 -4.57
C THR A 169 -7.57 -29.12 -3.07
N VAL A 170 -8.85 -29.28 -2.71
CA VAL A 170 -9.30 -29.34 -1.32
C VAL A 170 -9.90 -30.71 -1.05
N THR A 171 -9.37 -31.40 -0.05
CA THR A 171 -9.87 -32.70 0.43
C THR A 171 -10.57 -32.51 1.75
N VAL A 172 -11.84 -32.88 1.79
CA VAL A 172 -12.75 -32.69 2.91
C VAL A 172 -13.23 -34.05 3.39
N ARG A 173 -13.27 -34.25 4.71
CA ARG A 173 -13.75 -35.46 5.37
C ARG A 173 -14.91 -35.12 6.28
N ASN A 174 -15.94 -35.96 6.26
CA ASN A 174 -16.98 -35.96 7.28
C ASN A 174 -16.61 -36.98 8.37
N PRO A 175 -16.08 -36.56 9.53
CA PRO A 175 -15.81 -37.46 10.65
C PRO A 175 -17.09 -37.87 11.41
N GLY A 176 -18.23 -37.23 11.13
CA GLY A 176 -19.49 -37.46 11.83
C GLY A 176 -20.19 -38.77 11.44
N THR A 177 -21.22 -39.10 12.22
CA THR A 177 -22.08 -40.28 12.04
C THR A 177 -23.30 -40.01 11.16
N THR A 178 -23.56 -38.76 10.79
CA THR A 178 -24.67 -38.35 9.92
C THR A 178 -24.13 -37.84 8.58
N ALA A 179 -24.85 -38.13 7.50
CA ALA A 179 -24.52 -37.57 6.19
C ALA A 179 -24.68 -36.04 6.19
N LEU A 180 -23.72 -35.36 5.57
CA LEU A 180 -23.82 -33.93 5.31
C LEU A 180 -24.49 -33.72 3.98
N GLY A 181 -25.50 -32.85 3.95
CA GLY A 181 -26.09 -32.40 2.70
C GLY A 181 -25.11 -31.59 1.85
N ARG A 182 -25.60 -31.02 0.75
CA ARG A 182 -24.86 -30.11 -0.13
C ARG A 182 -24.46 -28.82 0.61
N ALA A 183 -23.27 -28.83 1.20
CA ALA A 183 -22.68 -27.67 1.87
C ALA A 183 -21.92 -26.81 0.85
N PRO A 184 -22.11 -25.49 0.79
CA PRO A 184 -21.41 -24.65 -0.19
C PRO A 184 -19.89 -24.66 0.07
N LEU A 185 -19.14 -24.82 -1.03
CA LEU A 185 -17.70 -24.57 -1.06
C LEU A 185 -17.51 -23.14 -1.56
N ILE A 186 -16.99 -22.25 -0.72
CA ILE A 186 -16.69 -20.87 -1.09
C ILE A 186 -15.17 -20.77 -1.21
N VAL A 187 -14.68 -20.29 -2.35
CA VAL A 187 -13.25 -20.12 -2.61
C VAL A 187 -13.00 -18.67 -3.00
N ALA A 188 -11.92 -18.12 -2.48
CA ALA A 188 -11.46 -16.77 -2.79
C ALA A 188 -9.93 -16.74 -2.88
N TRP A 189 -9.40 -15.68 -3.49
CA TRP A 189 -7.97 -15.39 -3.53
C TRP A 189 -7.70 -13.94 -3.11
N GLY A 190 -6.45 -13.64 -2.78
CA GLY A 190 -6.04 -12.29 -2.40
C GLY A 190 -4.53 -12.18 -2.22
N THR A 191 -4.09 -10.99 -1.86
CA THR A 191 -2.68 -10.67 -1.55
C THR A 191 -2.50 -10.52 -0.04
N GLY A 192 -1.31 -10.82 0.48
CA GLY A 192 -0.98 -10.48 1.88
C GLY A 192 -1.67 -11.34 2.96
N GLY A 193 -1.97 -12.60 2.66
CA GLY A 193 -2.49 -13.57 3.63
C GLY A 193 -4.01 -13.61 3.73
N THR A 194 -4.73 -12.66 3.13
CA THR A 194 -6.20 -12.68 3.03
C THR A 194 -6.66 -13.23 1.68
N ALA A 195 -7.87 -13.76 1.65
CA ALA A 195 -8.47 -14.37 0.46
C ALA A 195 -9.91 -13.86 0.34
N ASP A 196 -10.05 -12.69 -0.28
CA ASP A 196 -11.29 -11.90 -0.25
C ASP A 196 -11.93 -11.74 -1.63
N ILE A 197 -11.20 -12.05 -2.71
CA ILE A 197 -11.68 -11.96 -4.09
C ILE A 197 -12.32 -13.31 -4.48
N PRO A 198 -13.64 -13.37 -4.69
CA PRO A 198 -14.34 -14.63 -4.91
C PRO A 198 -13.95 -15.33 -6.20
N VAL A 199 -13.94 -16.66 -6.17
CA VAL A 199 -13.72 -17.57 -7.30
C VAL A 199 -14.97 -18.38 -7.54
N SER A 200 -15.24 -18.72 -8.80
CA SER A 200 -16.30 -19.67 -9.14
C SER A 200 -16.00 -21.04 -8.53
N ALA A 201 -16.83 -21.45 -7.57
CA ALA A 201 -16.70 -22.74 -6.90
C ALA A 201 -17.68 -23.77 -7.51
N PRO A 202 -17.28 -25.04 -7.59
CA PRO A 202 -18.14 -26.09 -8.11
C PRO A 202 -19.31 -26.38 -7.15
N LEU A 203 -20.43 -26.86 -7.70
CA LEU A 203 -21.52 -27.39 -6.88
C LEU A 203 -21.01 -28.61 -6.11
N THR A 204 -21.27 -28.61 -4.81
CA THR A 204 -20.94 -29.72 -3.93
C THR A 204 -22.03 -30.77 -3.94
N THR A 205 -21.65 -31.97 -3.53
CA THR A 205 -22.54 -33.13 -3.45
C THR A 205 -22.62 -33.60 -2.01
N ASP A 206 -23.64 -34.40 -1.71
CA ASP A 206 -23.81 -34.93 -0.36
C ASP A 206 -22.58 -35.74 0.05
N LEU A 207 -22.14 -35.56 1.29
CA LEU A 207 -20.96 -36.19 1.87
C LEU A 207 -21.40 -37.15 2.98
N PRO A 208 -21.46 -38.46 2.70
CA PRO A 208 -21.88 -39.47 3.67
C PRO A 208 -21.02 -39.46 4.95
N ALA A 209 -21.55 -40.05 6.02
CA ALA A 209 -20.82 -40.27 7.27
C ALA A 209 -19.51 -41.04 7.02
N GLY A 210 -18.40 -40.58 7.60
CA GLY A 210 -17.07 -41.17 7.43
C GLY A 210 -16.40 -40.95 6.05
N ALA A 211 -17.12 -40.40 5.07
CA ALA A 211 -16.62 -40.26 3.71
C ALA A 211 -15.62 -39.11 3.56
N THR A 212 -14.73 -39.25 2.57
CA THR A 212 -13.79 -38.21 2.15
C THR A 212 -14.04 -37.88 0.67
N ARG A 213 -14.06 -36.59 0.33
CA ARG A 213 -14.18 -36.12 -1.05
C ARG A 213 -13.14 -35.05 -1.37
N THR A 214 -12.68 -35.04 -2.60
CA THR A 214 -11.72 -34.06 -3.12
C THR A 214 -12.38 -33.20 -4.18
N TYR A 215 -12.29 -31.89 -4.01
CA TYR A 215 -12.79 -30.88 -4.94
C TYR A 215 -11.60 -30.18 -5.61
N ARG A 216 -11.70 -29.94 -6.92
CA ARG A 216 -10.71 -29.19 -7.70
C ARG A 216 -11.35 -27.90 -8.21
N VAL A 217 -10.76 -26.77 -7.87
CA VAL A 217 -11.25 -25.44 -8.22
C VAL A 217 -10.18 -24.73 -9.03
N ARG A 218 -10.53 -24.25 -10.22
CA ARG A 218 -9.63 -23.44 -11.05
C ARG A 218 -9.65 -22.00 -10.56
N VAL A 219 -8.47 -21.47 -10.29
CA VAL A 219 -8.24 -20.11 -9.82
C VAL A 219 -7.43 -19.39 -10.89
N THR A 220 -7.95 -18.27 -11.38
CA THR A 220 -7.26 -17.39 -12.32
C THR A 220 -6.80 -16.16 -11.57
N LEU A 221 -5.49 -15.95 -11.55
CA LEU A 221 -4.85 -14.78 -10.96
C LEU A 221 -4.79 -13.63 -11.98
N PRO A 222 -4.65 -12.37 -11.53
CA PRO A 222 -4.67 -11.21 -12.41
C PRO A 222 -3.47 -11.23 -13.36
N VAL A 223 -3.60 -10.53 -14.48
CA VAL A 223 -2.45 -10.24 -15.36
C VAL A 223 -1.41 -9.43 -14.59
N ALA A 224 -0.14 -9.59 -14.97
CA ALA A 224 1.00 -9.00 -14.30
C ALA A 224 1.04 -9.29 -12.78
N ALA A 225 0.52 -10.44 -12.35
CA ALA A 225 0.59 -10.88 -10.97
C ALA A 225 2.04 -10.95 -10.49
N PHE A 226 2.31 -10.36 -9.33
CA PHE A 226 3.64 -10.24 -8.75
C PHE A 226 3.57 -10.42 -7.24
N GLY A 227 4.34 -11.39 -6.72
CA GLY A 227 4.46 -11.67 -5.29
C GLY A 227 3.64 -12.87 -4.83
N ARG A 228 3.37 -12.89 -3.52
CA ARG A 228 2.71 -14.00 -2.83
C ARG A 228 1.20 -13.80 -2.79
N TYR A 229 0.46 -14.79 -3.30
CA TYR A 229 -0.99 -14.83 -3.31
C TYR A 229 -1.49 -15.90 -2.34
N SER A 230 -2.52 -15.55 -1.57
CA SER A 230 -3.27 -16.48 -0.73
C SER A 230 -4.54 -16.93 -1.46
N VAL A 231 -4.81 -18.22 -1.42
CA VAL A 231 -6.04 -18.84 -1.92
C VAL A 231 -6.64 -19.63 -0.78
N GLY A 232 -7.86 -19.29 -0.40
CA GLY A 232 -8.52 -19.87 0.76
C GLY A 232 -10.02 -19.89 0.58
N GLY A 233 -10.71 -20.37 1.61
CA GLY A 233 -12.14 -20.55 1.51
C GLY A 233 -12.76 -21.21 2.73
N THR A 234 -14.04 -21.51 2.58
CA THR A 234 -14.83 -22.23 3.57
C THR A 234 -15.56 -23.39 2.92
N TYR A 235 -15.68 -24.49 3.65
CA TYR A 235 -16.62 -25.58 3.35
C TYR A 235 -17.51 -25.76 4.55
N GLY A 236 -18.76 -25.33 4.45
CA GLY A 236 -19.62 -25.18 5.64
C GLY A 236 -18.94 -24.26 6.67
N PRO A 237 -18.75 -24.70 7.94
CA PRO A 237 -18.12 -23.88 8.97
C PRO A 237 -16.58 -23.86 8.94
N THR A 238 -15.94 -24.75 8.19
CA THR A 238 -14.48 -24.98 8.29
C THR A 238 -13.71 -24.13 7.27
N LYS A 239 -12.72 -23.36 7.75
CA LYS A 239 -11.84 -22.52 6.94
C LYS A 239 -10.59 -23.28 6.50
N PHE A 240 -10.08 -22.94 5.32
CA PHE A 240 -8.78 -23.41 4.83
C PHE A 240 -8.07 -22.31 4.03
N SER A 241 -6.75 -22.39 3.97
CA SER A 241 -5.93 -21.49 3.16
C SER A 241 -4.67 -22.19 2.64
N SER A 242 -4.19 -21.72 1.50
CA SER A 242 -2.94 -22.13 0.84
C SER A 242 -2.34 -20.89 0.19
N ALA A 243 -1.02 -20.87 0.00
CA ALA A 243 -0.34 -19.76 -0.68
C ALA A 243 0.39 -20.24 -1.95
N THR A 244 0.57 -19.33 -2.90
CA THR A 244 1.39 -19.54 -4.10
C THR A 244 2.14 -18.26 -4.44
N ASP A 245 3.36 -18.39 -4.96
CA ASP A 245 4.19 -17.28 -5.38
C ASP A 245 4.19 -17.17 -6.91
N VAL A 246 4.07 -15.94 -7.42
CA VAL A 246 4.04 -15.66 -8.85
C VAL A 246 5.00 -14.52 -9.17
N TYR A 247 5.92 -14.78 -10.10
CA TYR A 247 6.91 -13.80 -10.54
C TYR A 247 7.12 -13.87 -12.06
N PRO A 248 6.99 -12.75 -12.79
CA PRO A 248 7.18 -12.69 -14.24
C PRO A 248 8.68 -12.59 -14.58
N TRP A 249 9.44 -13.65 -14.27
CA TRP A 249 10.88 -13.68 -14.48
C TRP A 249 11.29 -13.46 -15.95
N GLY A 250 10.49 -13.92 -16.90
CA GLY A 250 10.72 -13.70 -18.33
C GLY A 250 10.69 -12.22 -18.69
N LEU A 251 9.72 -11.46 -18.17
CA LEU A 251 9.64 -10.02 -18.35
C LEU A 251 10.83 -9.29 -17.71
N ILE A 252 11.18 -9.67 -16.47
CA ILE A 252 12.30 -9.05 -15.73
C ILE A 252 13.62 -9.30 -16.46
N THR A 253 13.86 -10.54 -16.91
CA THR A 253 15.09 -10.90 -17.64
C THR A 253 15.15 -10.23 -19.01
N ALA A 254 14.06 -10.17 -19.76
CA ALA A 254 14.00 -9.48 -21.05
C ALA A 254 14.27 -7.98 -20.90
N ALA A 255 13.68 -7.33 -19.89
CA ALA A 255 13.93 -5.92 -19.58
C ALA A 255 15.41 -5.68 -19.20
N GLY A 256 15.98 -6.54 -18.34
CA GLY A 256 17.39 -6.46 -17.95
C GLY A 256 18.34 -6.65 -19.13
N LEU A 257 18.08 -7.63 -19.99
CA LEU A 257 18.87 -7.86 -21.21
C LEU A 257 18.76 -6.68 -22.18
N SER A 258 17.56 -6.11 -22.36
CA SER A 258 17.35 -4.93 -23.20
C SER A 258 18.13 -3.72 -22.69
N ALA A 259 18.15 -3.48 -21.37
CA ALA A 259 18.94 -2.43 -20.76
C ALA A 259 20.46 -2.66 -20.96
N LEU A 260 20.93 -3.90 -20.81
CA LEU A 260 22.33 -4.26 -21.05
C LEU A 260 22.74 -4.01 -22.50
N LEU A 261 21.88 -4.40 -23.47
CA LEU A 261 22.11 -4.17 -24.90
C LEU A 261 22.14 -2.67 -25.24
N LEU A 262 21.27 -1.88 -24.61
CA LEU A 262 21.25 -0.42 -24.78
C LEU A 262 22.57 0.21 -24.29
N VAL A 263 23.04 -0.17 -23.10
CA VAL A 263 24.32 0.30 -22.56
C VAL A 263 25.49 -0.11 -23.46
N TYR A 264 25.48 -1.36 -23.94
CA TYR A 264 26.48 -1.85 -24.89
C TYR A 264 26.49 -1.03 -26.18
N ALA A 265 25.32 -0.76 -26.76
CA ALA A 265 25.19 0.03 -27.98
C ALA A 265 25.71 1.47 -27.80
N ILE A 266 25.37 2.12 -26.68
CA ILE A 266 25.88 3.46 -26.32
C ILE A 266 27.41 3.44 -26.17
N GLY A 267 27.97 2.43 -25.50
CA GLY A 267 29.41 2.28 -25.33
C GLY A 267 30.15 2.10 -26.64
N VAL A 268 29.62 1.27 -27.56
CA VAL A 268 30.19 1.07 -28.90
C VAL A 268 30.12 2.36 -29.71
N ALA A 269 28.98 3.07 -29.70
CA ALA A 269 28.82 4.34 -30.39
C ALA A 269 29.79 5.42 -29.87
N GLY A 270 29.98 5.49 -28.54
CA GLY A 270 30.97 6.37 -27.92
C GLY A 270 32.39 6.07 -28.40
N ARG A 271 32.80 4.79 -28.38
CA ARG A 271 34.14 4.37 -28.86
C ARG A 271 34.37 4.72 -30.32
N ARG A 272 33.36 4.59 -31.19
CA ARG A 272 33.45 5.01 -32.60
C ARG A 272 33.69 6.51 -32.73
N ARG A 273 32.92 7.34 -32.01
CA ARG A 273 33.12 8.81 -32.00
C ARG A 273 34.51 9.24 -31.50
N PHE A 274 35.08 8.53 -30.53
CA PHE A 274 36.45 8.83 -30.06
C PHE A 274 37.54 8.35 -31.03
N ARG A 275 37.31 7.26 -31.78
CA ARG A 275 38.23 6.79 -32.84
C ARG A 275 38.16 7.66 -34.09
N GLU A 276 36.99 8.21 -34.40
CA GLU A 276 36.75 9.05 -35.57
C GLU A 276 37.08 10.53 -35.34
N ARG A 277 37.50 10.94 -34.13
CA ARG A 277 38.25 12.18 -34.01
C ARG A 277 39.56 11.97 -34.75
N PRO A 278 39.76 12.59 -35.94
CA PRO A 278 41.08 12.57 -36.53
C PRO A 278 42.01 13.15 -35.48
N ALA A 279 43.18 12.56 -35.29
CA ALA A 279 44.27 13.30 -34.68
C ALA A 279 44.34 14.60 -35.49
N GLU A 280 43.91 15.70 -34.87
CA GLU A 280 44.05 17.02 -35.43
C GLU A 280 45.50 17.12 -35.83
N ALA A 281 45.74 17.11 -37.15
CA ALA A 281 47.07 17.12 -37.69
C ALA A 281 47.75 18.31 -37.05
N ALA A 282 48.85 18.04 -36.33
CA ALA A 282 49.64 19.07 -35.66
C ALA A 282 49.88 20.19 -36.68
N VAL A 283 49.22 21.32 -36.47
CA VAL A 283 49.41 22.51 -37.29
C VAL A 283 50.88 22.92 -37.09
N PRO A 284 51.69 22.99 -38.15
CA PRO A 284 53.08 23.43 -38.00
C PRO A 284 53.11 24.83 -37.40
N PRO A 285 54.05 25.13 -36.49
CA PRO A 285 54.04 26.35 -35.67
C PRO A 285 54.22 27.67 -36.45
N ASP A 286 54.33 27.62 -37.78
CA ASP A 286 54.70 28.79 -38.59
C ASP A 286 53.50 29.52 -39.24
N ALA A 287 52.26 29.09 -38.97
CA ALA A 287 51.05 29.71 -39.53
C ALA A 287 50.31 30.66 -38.56
N VAL A 288 50.92 31.06 -37.45
CA VAL A 288 50.26 31.93 -36.43
C VAL A 288 50.46 33.43 -36.72
N GLY A 289 51.25 33.81 -37.73
CA GLY A 289 51.59 35.21 -38.01
C GLY A 289 50.52 36.04 -38.72
N THR A 290 49.60 35.44 -39.46
CA THR A 290 48.67 36.18 -40.35
C THR A 290 47.19 35.91 -40.11
N ALA A 291 46.83 34.83 -39.41
CA ALA A 291 45.42 34.52 -39.08
C ALA A 291 44.83 35.49 -38.03
N ASN A 292 45.65 35.90 -37.06
CA ASN A 292 45.18 36.75 -35.95
C ASN A 292 44.77 38.16 -36.39
N ALA A 293 45.33 38.69 -37.48
CA ALA A 293 45.00 40.03 -37.98
C ALA A 293 43.73 40.03 -38.84
N VAL A 294 43.48 38.95 -39.58
CA VAL A 294 42.32 38.83 -40.48
C VAL A 294 41.05 38.48 -39.70
N GLU A 295 41.15 37.66 -38.65
CA GLU A 295 40.01 37.36 -37.76
C GLU A 295 39.60 38.55 -36.89
N LEU A 296 40.56 39.31 -36.35
CA LEU A 296 40.23 40.47 -35.50
C LEU A 296 39.57 41.61 -36.31
N ALA A 297 39.98 41.80 -37.56
CA ALA A 297 39.36 42.76 -38.48
C ALA A 297 37.95 42.33 -38.89
N GLY A 298 37.76 41.03 -39.19
CA GLY A 298 36.45 40.45 -39.49
C GLY A 298 35.48 40.52 -38.31
N LEU A 299 35.97 40.23 -37.10
CA LEU A 299 35.18 40.28 -35.87
C LEU A 299 34.78 41.72 -35.51
N ARG A 300 35.67 42.69 -35.68
CA ARG A 300 35.35 44.12 -35.50
C ARG A 300 34.33 44.62 -36.52
N ALA A 301 34.45 44.21 -37.79
CA ALA A 301 33.48 44.59 -38.83
C ALA A 301 32.09 43.97 -38.60
N PHE A 302 32.03 42.76 -38.04
CA PHE A 302 30.79 42.09 -37.68
C PHE A 302 30.12 42.71 -36.45
N LEU A 303 30.89 43.01 -35.39
CA LEU A 303 30.39 43.67 -34.18
C LEU A 303 30.00 45.14 -34.41
N ALA A 304 30.61 45.83 -35.37
CA ALA A 304 30.19 47.16 -35.81
C ALA A 304 28.86 47.13 -36.58
N ARG A 305 28.52 46.01 -37.20
CA ARG A 305 27.28 45.81 -37.97
C ARG A 305 26.13 45.26 -37.13
N ALA A 306 26.43 44.57 -36.03
CA ALA A 306 25.47 44.21 -35.00
C ALA A 306 25.06 45.47 -34.20
N GLY A 307 23.79 45.85 -34.34
CA GLY A 307 23.17 47.00 -33.67
C GLY A 307 23.09 46.86 -32.15
N ASN A 308 22.34 47.77 -31.51
CA ASN A 308 22.40 48.09 -30.08
C ASN A 308 22.34 46.86 -29.11
N GLY A 309 23.03 47.02 -27.97
CA GLY A 309 23.07 46.16 -26.78
C GLY A 309 22.81 44.66 -26.94
N ASP A 310 21.54 44.29 -27.02
CA ASP A 310 21.08 42.90 -26.91
C ASP A 310 21.51 42.01 -28.09
N ASP A 311 21.60 42.58 -29.29
CA ASP A 311 21.90 41.85 -30.54
C ASP A 311 23.37 41.39 -30.60
N ARG A 312 24.27 42.13 -29.92
CA ARG A 312 25.70 41.80 -29.83
C ARG A 312 25.96 40.60 -28.93
N THR A 313 25.20 40.46 -27.86
CA THR A 313 25.32 39.35 -26.91
C THR A 313 24.98 38.01 -27.55
N ILE A 314 23.93 38.00 -28.38
CA ILE A 314 23.47 36.79 -29.08
C ILE A 314 24.49 36.36 -30.15
N ALA A 315 25.05 37.34 -30.88
CA ALA A 315 26.05 37.10 -31.91
C ALA A 315 27.37 36.54 -31.33
N LEU A 316 27.84 37.09 -30.20
CA LEU A 316 29.05 36.63 -29.52
C LEU A 316 28.87 35.23 -28.91
N HIS A 317 27.71 34.98 -28.29
CA HIS A 317 27.39 33.69 -27.71
C HIS A 317 27.34 32.57 -28.76
N THR A 318 26.82 32.88 -29.96
CA THR A 318 26.73 31.94 -31.08
C THR A 318 28.11 31.62 -31.65
N LEU A 319 28.98 32.62 -31.79
CA LEU A 319 30.36 32.46 -32.22
C LEU A 319 31.18 31.62 -31.24
N LEU A 320 31.07 31.87 -29.93
CA LEU A 320 31.76 31.09 -28.90
C LEU A 320 31.27 29.64 -28.84
N ARG A 321 29.97 29.40 -29.07
CA ARG A 321 29.42 28.03 -29.18
C ARG A 321 29.97 27.28 -30.39
N HIS A 322 30.18 27.98 -31.50
CA HIS A 322 30.72 27.40 -32.72
C HIS A 322 32.22 27.14 -32.63
N ALA A 323 32.98 28.06 -32.02
CA ALA A 323 34.43 27.96 -31.88
C ALA A 323 34.87 26.98 -30.77
N SER A 324 34.13 26.87 -29.66
CA SER A 324 34.56 26.05 -28.52
C SER A 324 34.11 24.59 -28.58
N GLY A 325 33.16 24.23 -29.45
CA GLY A 325 32.65 22.87 -29.60
C GLY A 325 32.11 22.23 -28.31
N LYS A 326 31.85 23.01 -27.26
CA LYS A 326 31.30 22.56 -25.97
C LYS A 326 30.19 23.49 -25.47
N PRO A 327 29.10 22.96 -24.89
CA PRO A 327 27.89 23.73 -24.63
C PRO A 327 27.86 24.53 -23.32
N GLU A 328 28.91 24.55 -22.51
CA GLU A 328 28.86 25.17 -21.16
C GLU A 328 29.89 26.30 -21.00
N LEU A 329 29.45 27.50 -21.37
CA LEU A 329 29.93 28.76 -20.78
C LEU A 329 28.66 29.51 -20.37
N THR A 330 28.05 29.03 -19.28
CA THR A 330 26.75 29.49 -18.76
C THR A 330 26.91 30.26 -17.46
N ASP A 331 28.08 30.84 -17.21
CA ASP A 331 28.32 31.63 -16.00
C ASP A 331 28.54 33.11 -16.35
N ARG A 332 27.76 33.98 -15.69
CA ARG A 332 27.77 35.44 -15.87
C ARG A 332 29.15 36.02 -15.56
N GLN A 333 29.87 35.42 -14.62
CA GLN A 333 31.21 35.87 -14.23
C GLN A 333 32.26 35.74 -15.35
N GLY A 334 32.17 34.68 -16.16
CA GLY A 334 33.07 34.50 -17.30
C GLY A 334 32.81 35.51 -18.44
N LEU A 335 31.58 36.01 -18.55
CA LEU A 335 31.21 37.04 -19.52
C LEU A 335 31.72 38.42 -19.09
N ASP A 336 31.61 38.76 -17.80
CA ASP A 336 32.03 40.05 -17.25
C ASP A 336 33.56 40.26 -17.32
N ASP A 337 34.34 39.21 -17.08
CA ASP A 337 35.80 39.29 -17.18
C ASP A 337 36.28 39.49 -18.62
N LEU A 338 35.57 38.89 -19.59
CA LEU A 338 35.92 39.00 -21.00
C LEU A 338 35.51 40.36 -21.60
N VAL A 339 34.40 40.93 -21.12
CA VAL A 339 34.00 42.32 -21.45
C VAL A 339 35.01 43.33 -20.89
N ARG A 340 35.56 43.10 -19.69
CA ARG A 340 36.62 43.94 -19.11
C ARG A 340 37.93 43.87 -19.86
N LEU A 341 38.29 42.71 -20.40
CA LEU A 341 39.48 42.51 -21.22
C LEU A 341 39.39 43.20 -22.60
N LEU A 342 38.19 43.39 -23.13
CA LEU A 342 37.96 43.97 -24.46
C LEU A 342 37.65 45.48 -24.43
N ALA A 343 37.48 46.09 -23.26
CA ALA A 343 37.23 47.53 -23.13
C ALA A 343 38.54 48.33 -23.35
N PRO A 344 38.54 49.39 -24.18
CA PRO A 344 39.71 50.25 -24.32
C PRO A 344 39.99 51.02 -23.01
N PRO A 345 41.26 51.35 -22.70
CA PRO A 345 41.59 52.10 -21.49
C PRO A 345 40.94 53.49 -21.56
N LEU A 346 40.20 53.87 -20.51
CA LEU A 346 39.64 55.21 -20.37
C LEU A 346 40.78 56.24 -20.31
N PRO A 347 40.64 57.41 -20.97
CA PRO A 347 41.61 58.49 -20.81
C PRO A 347 41.58 58.99 -19.35
N SER A 348 42.75 59.03 -18.73
CA SER A 348 42.97 59.62 -17.41
C SER A 348 42.52 61.08 -17.40
N ARG A 349 41.49 61.40 -16.62
CA ARG A 349 41.16 62.78 -16.25
C ARG A 349 41.84 63.16 -14.93
N PRO A 350 42.30 64.40 -14.81
CA PRO A 350 43.23 64.84 -13.77
C PRO A 350 42.55 64.95 -12.40
N ARG A 351 43.37 64.76 -11.35
CA ARG A 351 43.05 65.13 -9.97
C ARG A 351 42.67 66.59 -9.91
N ASP A 352 41.54 66.88 -9.28
CA ASP A 352 41.42 68.06 -8.44
C ASP A 352 40.76 67.69 -7.11
N THR A 353 41.38 68.26 -6.09
CA THR A 353 41.21 68.10 -4.66
C THR A 353 40.23 69.13 -4.12
N THR A 354 39.23 68.73 -3.33
CA THR A 354 38.64 69.46 -2.18
C THR A 354 37.47 68.61 -1.64
N SER A 355 37.58 67.96 -0.48
CA SER A 355 37.44 68.48 0.90
C SER A 355 35.98 68.69 1.33
N ALA A 356 35.69 68.15 2.53
CA ALA A 356 34.59 68.49 3.45
C ALA A 356 33.21 67.91 3.06
N GLU A 357 32.31 67.48 3.96
CA GLU A 357 32.18 67.66 5.40
C GLU A 357 31.11 66.68 5.94
N SER A 358 31.34 66.19 7.16
CA SER A 358 30.40 65.91 8.28
C SER A 358 29.15 65.02 8.22
N ASP A 359 29.06 64.28 9.35
CA ASP A 359 27.92 64.07 10.26
C ASP A 359 26.86 62.99 9.99
N GLU A 360 27.10 61.81 10.59
CA GLU A 360 26.48 61.28 11.84
C GLU A 360 24.96 61.47 12.16
N PRO A 361 24.37 60.78 13.17
CA PRO A 361 23.36 59.73 12.95
C PRO A 361 22.04 59.94 13.73
N ARG A 362 20.99 59.14 13.44
CA ARG A 362 19.87 58.85 14.37
C ARG A 362 18.95 57.79 13.76
N ASN A 363 18.92 56.55 14.25
CA ASN A 363 18.18 56.03 15.43
C ASN A 363 16.64 56.16 15.35
N ALA A 364 16.01 55.03 15.70
CA ALA A 364 14.63 54.84 16.17
C ALA A 364 13.55 54.91 15.06
N ARG A 365 12.44 54.20 15.07
CA ARG A 365 11.83 53.17 15.93
C ARG A 365 10.52 52.80 15.17
N SER A 366 9.97 51.63 15.48
CA SER A 366 8.53 51.38 15.58
C SER A 366 7.64 51.21 14.33
N GLN A 367 6.87 50.11 14.43
CA GLN A 367 5.47 49.89 13.99
C GLN A 367 5.23 49.61 12.51
N GLU A 368 4.32 48.73 12.09
CA GLU A 368 3.25 47.91 12.69
C GLU A 368 2.94 46.82 11.65
N VAL A 369 2.83 45.53 12.02
CA VAL A 369 1.54 44.80 12.09
C VAL A 369 0.53 45.21 11.00
N ARG A 370 0.47 44.46 9.90
CA ARG A 370 -0.72 43.68 9.52
C ARG A 370 -0.39 42.61 8.49
#